data_AF-A0A7W5SDU2-F1
#
_entry.id   AF-A0A7W5SDU2-F1
#
_cell.length_a   1.000
_cell.length_b   1.000
_cell.length_c   1.000
_cell.angle_alpha   90.00
_cell.angle_beta   90.00
_cell.angle_gamma   90.00
#
_symmetry.space_group_name_H-M   'P 1'
#
loop_
_entity.id
_entity.type
_entity.pdbx_description
1 polymer ?
#
loop_
_entity_poly.entity_id
_entity_poly.type
_entity_poly.pdbx_seq_one_letter_code
_entity_poly.pdbx_strand_id
1 'polypeptide(L)'
;MKGSQAGVSTYFLGNDDGEAETELETIGRRMAELKVKNLPRNYQLFHEALYGQDRSIAGEISSLGRRPSQTGLDDIGLKHRLVSHCGLVARKSERDAAQMLREVANQLAEGLRKKQRVVREIETAPQATADLDCLNALLSNLLLYETELTERLRNCANLPERTHRADA
;
A
#
# COMPACT_ATOMS: atom_id res chain seq x y z
N MET A 1 5.90 47.21 12.58
CA MET A 1 5.28 45.87 12.44
C MET A 1 3.98 45.91 13.23
N LYS A 2 2.84 46.02 12.54
CA LYS A 2 1.51 46.13 13.17
C LYS A 2 0.97 44.71 13.38
N GLY A 3 0.92 44.26 14.63
CA GLY A 3 0.29 42.99 14.99
C GLY A 3 -1.23 43.12 14.92
N SER A 4 -1.86 42.34 14.05
CA SER A 4 -3.31 42.15 14.06
C SER A 4 -3.64 41.06 15.08
N GLN A 5 -4.20 41.46 16.22
CA GLN A 5 -4.88 40.55 17.13
C GLN A 5 -6.27 40.27 16.54
N ALA A 6 -6.47 39.08 16.00
CA ALA A 6 -7.79 38.58 15.64
C ALA A 6 -8.57 38.34 16.92
N GLY A 7 -9.75 38.95 17.01
CA GLY A 7 -10.64 38.87 18.17
C GLY A 7 -11.00 37.42 18.48
N VAL A 8 -10.64 37.00 19.69
CA VAL A 8 -11.21 35.83 20.34
C VAL A 8 -12.65 36.20 20.69
N SER A 9 -13.60 35.61 19.97
CA SER A 9 -15.02 35.69 20.31
C SER A 9 -15.23 34.94 21.63
N THR A 10 -15.23 35.69 22.72
CA THR A 10 -15.62 35.22 24.04
C THR A 10 -17.13 35.01 24.05
N TYR A 11 -17.56 33.77 24.21
CA TYR A 11 -18.95 33.43 24.51
C TYR A 11 -19.31 34.14 25.83
N PHE A 12 -20.26 35.07 25.76
CA PHE A 12 -20.79 35.76 26.92
C PHE A 12 -21.60 34.76 27.73
N LEU A 13 -21.04 34.26 28.84
CA LEU A 13 -21.84 33.68 29.92
C LEU A 13 -22.47 34.84 30.69
N GLY A 14 -23.56 35.36 30.13
CA GLY A 14 -24.46 36.25 30.86
C GLY A 14 -25.15 35.44 31.95
N ASN A 15 -24.83 35.72 33.20
CA ASN A 15 -25.67 35.35 34.33
C ASN A 15 -26.94 36.20 34.24
N ASP A 16 -28.06 35.60 33.85
CA ASP A 16 -29.39 36.21 33.93
C ASP A 16 -30.36 35.19 34.55
N ASP A 17 -30.90 35.55 35.71
CA ASP A 17 -31.69 34.71 36.61
C ASP A 17 -33.15 34.57 36.11
N GLY A 18 -33.34 34.01 34.91
CA GLY A 18 -34.67 33.73 34.39
C GLY A 18 -34.67 32.70 33.27
N GLU A 19 -34.97 31.43 33.60
CA GLU A 19 -35.62 30.39 32.77
C GLU A 19 -35.38 30.45 31.25
N ALA A 20 -34.16 30.77 30.80
CA ALA A 20 -33.78 30.75 29.40
C ALA A 20 -33.05 29.44 29.17
N GLU A 21 -33.71 28.52 28.46
CA GLU A 21 -33.06 27.28 28.02
C GLU A 21 -31.69 27.59 27.45
N THR A 22 -30.67 26.92 27.99
CA THR A 22 -29.31 27.03 27.45
C THR A 22 -29.29 26.55 26.00
N GLU A 23 -28.40 27.10 25.19
CA GLU A 23 -28.26 26.70 23.78
C GLU A 23 -28.04 25.19 23.63
N LEU A 24 -27.32 24.57 24.57
CA LEU A 24 -27.08 23.13 24.64
C LEU A 24 -28.35 22.34 24.95
N GLU A 25 -29.24 22.84 25.82
CA GLU A 25 -30.54 22.21 26.09
C GLU A 25 -31.44 22.28 24.86
N THR A 26 -31.45 23.42 24.15
CA THR A 26 -32.21 23.58 22.90
C THR A 26 -31.71 22.61 21.83
N ILE A 27 -30.39 22.52 21.63
CA ILE A 27 -29.77 21.56 20.70
C ILE A 27 -30.08 20.12 21.13
N GLY A 28 -29.92 19.81 22.41
CA GLY A 28 -30.18 18.49 22.98
C GLY A 28 -31.63 18.05 22.78
N ARG A 29 -32.59 18.95 22.99
CA ARG A 29 -34.01 18.71 22.71
C ARG A 29 -34.24 18.37 21.25
N ARG A 30 -33.69 19.15 20.31
CA ARG A 30 -33.82 18.89 18.87
C ARG A 30 -33.21 17.55 18.46
N MET A 31 -32.04 17.21 19.00
CA MET A 31 -31.41 15.92 18.76
C MET A 31 -32.25 14.76 19.33
N ALA A 32 -32.87 14.94 20.50
CA ALA A 32 -33.75 13.95 21.11
C ALA A 32 -35.06 13.76 20.31
N GLU A 33 -35.68 14.84 19.82
CA GLU A 33 -36.87 14.81 18.96
C GLU A 33 -36.64 13.97 17.70
N LEU A 34 -35.48 14.14 17.06
CA LEU A 34 -35.07 13.39 15.87
C LEU A 34 -34.40 12.05 16.20
N LYS A 35 -34.27 11.69 17.48
CA LYS A 35 -33.65 10.44 17.96
C LYS A 35 -32.20 10.26 17.47
N VAL A 36 -31.47 11.37 17.41
CA VAL A 36 -30.05 11.43 17.05
C VAL A 36 -29.19 11.17 18.28
N LYS A 37 -28.05 10.49 18.10
CA LYS A 37 -27.11 10.21 19.20
C LYS A 37 -26.42 11.48 19.67
N ASN A 38 -26.24 11.61 20.99
CA ASN A 38 -25.52 12.71 21.64
C ASN A 38 -24.00 12.58 21.43
N LEU A 39 -23.52 12.90 20.23
CA LEU A 39 -22.11 12.85 19.84
C LEU A 39 -21.61 14.27 19.59
N PRO A 40 -20.34 14.61 19.94
CA PRO A 40 -19.81 15.96 19.75
C PRO A 40 -19.97 16.52 18.33
N ARG A 41 -19.81 15.68 17.29
CA ARG A 41 -20.01 16.10 15.89
C ARG A 41 -21.47 16.47 15.59
N ASN A 42 -22.42 15.76 16.19
CA ASN A 42 -23.84 16.03 16.02
C ASN A 42 -24.19 17.34 16.72
N TYR A 43 -23.62 17.64 17.90
CA TYR A 43 -23.80 18.95 18.53
C TYR A 43 -23.31 20.10 17.64
N GLN A 44 -22.14 19.96 17.00
CA GLN A 44 -21.66 20.97 16.05
C GLN A 44 -22.62 21.13 14.86
N LEU A 45 -23.10 20.04 14.27
CA LEU A 45 -24.03 20.08 13.15
C LEU A 45 -25.35 20.77 13.52
N PHE A 46 -25.92 20.45 14.67
CA PHE A 46 -27.17 21.04 15.15
C PHE A 46 -27.01 22.47 15.65
N HIS A 47 -25.85 22.80 16.22
CA HIS A 47 -25.49 24.18 16.52
C HIS A 47 -25.46 25.02 15.24
N GLU A 48 -24.78 24.55 14.19
CA GLU A 48 -24.73 25.27 12.91
C GLU A 48 -26.13 25.34 12.25
N ALA A 49 -26.95 24.30 12.38
CA ALA A 49 -28.31 24.33 11.85
C ALA A 49 -29.21 25.40 12.52
N LEU A 50 -29.06 25.61 13.84
CA LEU A 50 -29.91 26.53 14.61
C LEU A 50 -29.35 27.95 14.66
N TYR A 51 -28.04 28.08 14.85
CA TYR A 51 -27.35 29.34 15.13
C TYR A 51 -26.37 29.76 14.03
N GLY A 52 -26.02 28.84 13.12
CA GLY A 52 -25.08 29.08 12.04
C GLY A 52 -25.60 30.04 10.97
N GLN A 53 -24.68 30.51 10.13
CA GLN A 53 -25.01 31.44 9.04
C GLN A 53 -25.79 30.75 7.91
N ASP A 54 -25.54 29.47 7.69
CA ASP A 54 -26.18 28.70 6.64
C ASP A 54 -27.46 27.99 7.14
N ARG A 55 -28.62 28.59 6.84
CA ARG A 55 -29.93 28.01 7.17
C ARG A 55 -30.30 26.78 6.33
N SER A 56 -29.55 26.47 5.26
CA SER A 56 -29.82 25.29 4.43
C SER A 56 -29.61 24.00 5.20
N ILE A 57 -28.68 23.97 6.18
CA ILE A 57 -28.39 22.80 7.02
C ILE A 57 -29.65 22.34 7.77
N ALA A 58 -30.42 23.25 8.36
CA ALA A 58 -31.67 22.91 9.05
C ALA A 58 -32.71 22.30 8.11
N GLY A 59 -32.81 22.81 6.88
CA GLY A 59 -33.68 22.27 5.84
C GLY A 59 -33.25 20.88 5.37
N GLU A 60 -31.95 20.66 5.20
CA GLU A 60 -31.38 19.36 4.83
C GLU A 60 -31.55 18.32 5.94
N ILE A 61 -31.38 18.69 7.21
CA ILE A 61 -31.67 17.79 8.33
C ILE A 61 -33.15 17.44 8.37
N SER A 62 -34.03 18.41 8.12
CA SER A 62 -35.48 18.19 8.10
C SER A 62 -35.92 17.28 6.94
N SER A 63 -35.22 17.32 5.80
CA SER A 63 -35.53 16.48 4.65
C SER A 63 -35.17 15.00 4.85
N LEU A 64 -34.23 14.70 5.77
CA LEU A 64 -33.92 13.33 6.20
C LEU A 64 -35.04 12.67 7.04
N GLY A 65 -36.02 13.46 7.50
CA GLY A 65 -37.20 12.99 8.22
C GLY A 65 -36.99 12.81 9.74
N ARG A 66 -37.97 12.17 10.41
CA ARG A 66 -38.05 12.09 11.89
C ARG A 66 -36.97 11.23 12.58
N ARG A 67 -36.18 10.48 11.81
CA ARG A 67 -35.11 9.59 12.31
C ARG A 67 -33.96 9.58 11.29
N PRO A 68 -33.20 10.67 11.18
CA PRO A 68 -32.11 10.74 10.20
C PRO A 68 -31.05 9.67 10.50
N SER A 69 -30.54 9.04 9.44
CA SER A 69 -29.42 8.11 9.56
C SER A 69 -28.14 8.88 9.88
N GLN A 70 -27.20 8.26 10.59
CA GLN A 70 -25.92 8.90 10.91
C GLN A 70 -25.13 9.23 9.64
N THR A 71 -25.19 8.36 8.62
CA THR A 71 -24.56 8.61 7.32
C THR A 71 -25.12 9.87 6.66
N GLY A 72 -26.45 10.06 6.66
CA GLY A 72 -27.05 11.27 6.09
C GLY A 72 -26.65 12.54 6.84
N LEU A 73 -26.53 12.49 8.18
CA LEU A 73 -26.02 13.61 8.98
C LEU A 73 -24.54 13.88 8.68
N ASP A 74 -23.74 12.82 8.51
CA ASP A 74 -22.33 12.96 8.18
C ASP A 74 -22.13 13.55 6.78
N ASP A 75 -22.97 13.20 5.79
CA ASP A 75 -22.95 13.75 4.45
C ASP A 75 -23.28 15.25 4.43
N ILE A 76 -24.27 15.69 5.21
CA ILE A 76 -24.59 17.12 5.40
C ILE A 76 -23.38 17.82 6.04
N GLY A 77 -22.83 17.25 7.12
CA GLY A 77 -21.66 17.81 7.80
C GLY A 77 -20.44 17.94 6.88
N LEU A 78 -20.23 17.00 5.96
CA LEU A 78 -19.16 17.05 4.96
C LEU A 78 -19.43 18.07 3.86
N LYS A 79 -20.67 18.13 3.36
CA LYS A 79 -21.10 19.09 2.33
C LYS A 79 -20.86 20.54 2.80
N HIS A 80 -21.16 20.80 4.06
CA HIS A 80 -20.98 22.09 4.73
C HIS A 80 -19.59 22.27 5.37
N ARG A 81 -18.66 21.34 5.12
CA ARG A 81 -17.26 21.38 5.57
C ARG A 81 -17.09 21.56 7.08
N LEU A 82 -17.97 21.00 7.88
CA LEU A 82 -17.88 21.06 9.33
C LEU A 82 -16.64 20.31 9.82
N VAL A 83 -15.85 20.98 10.66
CA VAL A 83 -14.53 20.49 11.11
C VAL A 83 -14.62 19.11 11.77
N SER A 84 -15.64 18.87 12.60
CA SER A 84 -15.82 17.56 13.26
C SER A 84 -16.11 16.41 12.28
N HIS A 85 -16.73 16.69 11.13
CA HIS A 85 -17.05 15.68 10.12
C HIS A 85 -15.87 15.46 9.16
N CYS A 86 -15.21 16.53 8.71
CA CYS A 86 -14.02 16.45 7.88
C CYS A 86 -12.87 15.68 8.57
N GLY A 87 -12.66 15.94 9.86
CA GLY A 87 -11.60 15.26 10.63
C GLY A 87 -11.81 13.75 10.77
N LEU A 88 -13.05 13.27 10.74
CA LEU A 88 -13.36 11.83 10.79
C LEU A 88 -13.06 11.13 9.46
N VAL A 89 -13.39 11.78 8.34
CA VAL A 89 -13.10 11.26 7.01
C VAL A 89 -11.59 11.21 6.77
N ALA A 90 -10.86 12.27 7.10
CA ALA A 90 -9.40 12.30 6.98
C ALA A 90 -8.75 11.16 7.78
N ARG A 91 -9.11 11.00 9.06
CA ARG A 91 -8.58 9.91 9.90
C ARG A 91 -8.95 8.51 9.41
N LYS A 92 -10.15 8.33 8.87
CA LYS A 92 -10.54 7.05 8.27
C LYS A 92 -9.70 6.77 7.02
N SER A 93 -9.58 7.75 6.13
CA SER A 93 -8.76 7.65 4.91
C SER A 93 -7.29 7.38 5.21
N GLU A 94 -6.72 8.04 6.22
CA GLU A 94 -5.34 7.82 6.65
C GLU A 94 -5.13 6.39 7.15
N ARG A 95 -6.06 5.85 7.94
CA ARG A 95 -6.00 4.46 8.42
C ARG A 95 -6.12 3.47 7.27
N ASP A 96 -7.05 3.70 6.36
CA ASP A 96 -7.27 2.82 5.20
C ASP A 96 -6.02 2.83 4.30
N ALA A 97 -5.42 4.00 4.06
CA ALA A 97 -4.16 4.12 3.31
C ALA A 97 -3.00 3.42 4.03
N ALA A 98 -2.84 3.62 5.34
CA ALA A 98 -1.82 2.94 6.14
C ALA A 98 -1.97 1.42 6.12
N GLN A 99 -3.22 0.92 6.11
CA GLN A 99 -3.52 -0.50 6.02
C GLN A 99 -3.11 -1.08 4.65
N MET A 100 -3.48 -0.41 3.55
CA MET A 100 -3.09 -0.82 2.20
C MET A 100 -1.56 -0.83 2.02
N LEU A 101 -0.86 0.21 2.51
CA LEU A 101 0.60 0.26 2.44
C LEU A 101 1.26 -0.89 3.19
N ARG A 102 0.71 -1.29 4.34
CA ARG A 102 1.22 -2.41 5.12
C ARG A 102 1.01 -3.75 4.43
N GLU A 103 -0.12 -3.94 3.75
CA GLU A 103 -0.38 -5.13 2.94
C GLU A 103 0.60 -5.25 1.78
N VAL A 104 0.84 -4.14 1.06
CA VAL A 104 1.85 -4.10 -0.02
C VAL A 104 3.26 -4.38 0.50
N ALA A 105 3.63 -3.81 1.64
CA ALA A 105 4.93 -4.07 2.26
C ALA A 105 5.11 -5.55 2.63
N ASN A 106 4.07 -6.20 3.15
CA ASN A 106 4.09 -7.62 3.48
C ASN A 106 4.25 -8.50 2.22
N GLN A 107 3.49 -8.21 1.16
CA GLN A 107 3.60 -8.93 -0.11
C GLN A 107 5.00 -8.77 -0.72
N LEU A 108 5.58 -7.57 -0.65
CA LEU A 108 6.94 -7.32 -1.12
C LEU A 108 7.98 -8.10 -0.30
N ALA A 109 7.84 -8.12 1.03
CA ALA A 109 8.74 -8.88 1.90
C ALA A 109 8.67 -10.40 1.61
N GLU A 110 7.48 -10.94 1.36
CA GLU A 110 7.31 -12.33 0.92
C GLU A 110 7.94 -12.59 -0.44
N GLY A 111 7.74 -11.68 -1.41
CA GLY A 111 8.36 -11.76 -2.73
C GLY A 111 9.89 -11.76 -2.67
N LEU A 112 10.47 -10.91 -1.82
CA LEU A 112 11.92 -10.86 -1.59
C LEU A 112 12.45 -12.17 -0.98
N ARG A 113 11.74 -12.73 0.01
CA ARG A 113 12.11 -14.04 0.60
C ARG A 113 12.08 -15.16 -0.43
N LYS A 114 11.05 -15.20 -1.28
CA LYS A 114 10.95 -16.18 -2.37
C LYS A 114 12.10 -16.02 -3.36
N LYS A 115 12.41 -14.78 -3.77
CA LYS A 115 13.55 -14.50 -4.65
C LYS A 115 14.88 -14.93 -4.04
N GLN A 116 15.12 -14.61 -2.77
CA GLN A 116 16.34 -15.02 -2.06
C GLN A 116 16.48 -16.54 -1.99
N ARG A 117 15.38 -17.27 -1.77
CA ARG A 117 15.37 -18.74 -1.81
C ARG A 117 15.79 -19.26 -3.19
N VAL A 118 15.20 -18.74 -4.27
CA VAL A 118 15.56 -19.15 -5.64
C VAL A 118 17.02 -18.86 -5.95
N VAL A 119 17.53 -17.68 -5.58
CA VAL A 119 18.95 -17.33 -5.78
C VAL A 119 19.85 -18.33 -5.04
N ARG A 120 19.54 -18.66 -3.78
CA ARG A 120 20.29 -19.66 -3.02
C ARG A 120 20.24 -21.03 -3.68
N GLU A 121 19.07 -21.47 -4.14
CA GLU A 121 18.91 -22.76 -4.83
C GLU A 121 19.77 -22.83 -6.10
N ILE A 122 19.83 -21.74 -6.89
CA ILE A 122 20.69 -21.62 -8.08
C ILE A 122 22.18 -21.65 -7.68
N GLU A 123 22.58 -20.90 -6.67
CA GLU A 123 23.97 -20.88 -6.18
C GLU A 123 24.41 -22.25 -5.65
N THR A 124 23.47 -23.05 -5.12
CA THR A 124 23.72 -24.42 -4.62
C THR A 124 23.61 -25.51 -5.68
N ALA A 125 23.43 -25.16 -6.96
CA ALA A 125 23.48 -26.10 -8.08
C ALA A 125 24.83 -26.12 -8.87
N PRO A 126 26.03 -25.93 -8.27
CA PRO A 126 27.30 -25.89 -9.00
C PRO A 126 27.72 -27.26 -9.54
N GLN A 127 27.05 -28.35 -9.12
CA GLN A 127 27.30 -29.69 -9.66
C GLN A 127 27.06 -29.74 -11.18
N ALA A 128 25.96 -29.16 -11.67
CA ALA A 128 25.62 -29.25 -13.09
C ALA A 128 26.62 -28.49 -13.98
N THR A 129 27.17 -27.37 -13.50
CA THR A 129 28.22 -26.63 -14.22
C THR A 129 29.55 -27.36 -14.19
N ALA A 130 29.93 -27.93 -13.03
CA ALA A 130 31.18 -28.70 -12.91
C ALA A 130 31.17 -29.98 -13.78
N ASP A 131 30.02 -30.67 -13.86
CA ASP A 131 29.85 -31.86 -14.70
C ASP A 131 29.96 -31.52 -16.19
N LEU A 132 29.42 -30.36 -16.62
CA LEU A 132 29.53 -29.87 -17.99
C LEU A 132 30.99 -29.53 -18.35
N ASP A 133 31.70 -28.85 -17.46
CA ASP A 133 33.11 -28.50 -17.65
C ASP A 133 34.00 -29.75 -17.73
N CYS A 134 33.74 -30.74 -16.87
CA CYS A 134 34.42 -32.03 -16.89
C CYS A 134 34.19 -32.80 -18.20
N LEU A 135 32.93 -32.86 -18.66
CA LEU A 135 32.59 -33.46 -19.95
C LEU A 135 33.30 -32.77 -21.11
N ASN A 136 33.33 -31.44 -21.11
CA ASN A 136 33.99 -30.67 -22.17
C ASN A 136 35.52 -30.93 -22.21
N ALA A 137 36.16 -31.06 -21.05
CA ALA A 137 37.57 -31.43 -20.94
C ALA A 137 37.83 -32.86 -21.46
N LEU A 138 36.98 -33.82 -21.09
CA LEU A 138 37.06 -35.20 -21.60
C LEU A 138 36.90 -35.26 -23.12
N LEU A 139 35.96 -34.50 -23.68
CA LEU A 139 35.69 -34.46 -25.11
C LEU A 139 36.86 -33.86 -25.89
N SER A 140 37.49 -32.81 -25.34
CA SER A 140 38.71 -32.22 -25.90
C SER A 140 39.89 -33.18 -25.90
N ASN A 141 40.08 -33.94 -24.81
CA ASN A 141 41.12 -34.96 -24.71
C ASN A 141 40.88 -36.11 -25.69
N LEU A 142 39.63 -36.58 -25.82
CA LEU A 142 39.28 -37.63 -26.78
C LEU A 142 39.61 -37.22 -28.21
N LEU A 143 39.24 -35.99 -28.60
CA LEU A 143 39.53 -35.46 -29.93
C LEU A 143 41.04 -35.42 -30.20
N LEU A 144 41.84 -35.02 -29.20
CA LEU A 144 43.29 -35.05 -29.29
C LEU A 144 43.82 -36.46 -29.57
N TYR A 145 43.35 -37.45 -28.81
CA TYR A 145 43.75 -38.85 -29.01
C TYR A 145 43.31 -39.39 -30.37
N GLU A 146 42.13 -39.05 -30.86
CA GLU A 146 41.71 -39.42 -32.21
C GLU A 146 42.62 -38.82 -33.28
N THR A 147 43.02 -37.56 -33.13
CA THR A 147 43.96 -36.93 -34.08
C THR A 147 45.34 -37.59 -34.05
N GLU A 148 45.85 -37.94 -32.87
CA GLU A 148 47.13 -38.66 -32.76
C GLU A 148 47.03 -40.07 -33.35
N LEU A 149 45.94 -40.78 -33.10
CA LEU A 149 45.73 -42.12 -33.62
C LEU A 149 45.63 -42.13 -35.15
N THR A 150 44.89 -41.17 -35.72
CA THR A 150 44.77 -41.01 -37.18
C THR A 150 46.11 -40.65 -37.82
N GLU A 151 46.92 -39.81 -37.17
CA GLU A 151 48.27 -39.49 -37.64
C GLU A 151 49.21 -40.71 -37.58
N ARG A 152 49.19 -41.47 -36.48
CA ARG A 152 49.97 -42.72 -36.35
C ARG A 152 49.57 -43.75 -37.41
N LEU A 153 48.28 -43.96 -37.62
CA LEU A 153 47.77 -44.87 -38.64
C LEU A 153 48.18 -44.43 -40.06
N ARG A 154 48.10 -43.12 -40.35
CA ARG A 154 48.56 -42.54 -41.62
C ARG A 154 50.06 -42.74 -41.83
N ASN A 155 50.87 -42.57 -40.79
CA ASN A 155 52.31 -42.79 -40.87
C ASN A 155 52.66 -44.27 -41.10
N CYS A 156 51.94 -45.20 -40.48
CA CYS A 156 52.10 -46.64 -40.75
C CYS A 156 51.67 -47.02 -42.18
N ALA A 157 50.59 -46.43 -42.69
CA ALA A 157 50.11 -46.69 -44.06
C ALA A 157 51.04 -46.12 -45.14
N ASN A 158 51.80 -45.05 -44.83
CA ASN A 158 52.76 -44.43 -45.75
C ASN A 158 54.19 -44.95 -45.59
N LEU A 159 54.42 -46.06 -44.89
CA LEU A 159 55.75 -46.68 -44.89
C LEU A 159 56.07 -47.14 -46.32
N PRO A 160 57.18 -46.68 -46.94
CA PRO A 160 57.56 -47.16 -48.25
C PRO A 160 57.80 -48.67 -48.16
N GLU A 161 57.20 -49.45 -49.07
CA GLU A 161 57.57 -50.84 -49.27
C GLU A 161 59.09 -50.89 -49.37
N ARG A 162 59.75 -51.51 -48.36
CA ARG A 162 61.17 -51.81 -48.46
C ARG A 162 61.30 -52.84 -49.58
N THR A 163 61.50 -52.36 -50.80
CA THR A 163 62.00 -53.14 -51.92
C THR A 163 63.33 -53.73 -51.49
N HIS A 164 63.26 -54.95 -50.96
CA HIS A 164 64.40 -55.82 -50.73
C HIS A 164 64.94 -56.22 -52.11
N ARG A 165 65.79 -55.38 -52.71
CA ARG A 165 66.75 -55.87 -53.69
C ARG A 165 67.87 -56.53 -52.88
N ALA A 166 67.79 -57.86 -52.79
CA ALA A 166 68.88 -58.68 -52.31
C ALA A 166 69.92 -58.77 -53.44
N ASP A 167 71.12 -58.27 -53.15
CA ASP A 167 72.34 -58.63 -53.87
C ASP A 167 72.59 -60.13 -53.72
N ALA A 168 72.81 -60.81 -54.84
CA ALA A 168 73.46 -62.11 -54.95
C ALA A 168 74.28 -62.12 -56.24
#